data_AF-A0A4S0NGU5-F1
#
_entry.id   AF-A0A4S0NGU5-F1
#
_cell.length_a   1.000
_cell.length_b   1.000
_cell.length_c   1.000
_cell.angle_alpha   90.00
_cell.angle_beta   90.00
_cell.angle_gamma   90.00
#
_symmetry.space_group_name_H-M   'P 1'
#
loop_
_entity.id
_entity.type
_entity.pdbx_description
1 polymer ?
#
loop_
_entity_poly.entity_id
_entity_poly.type
_entity_poly.pdbx_seq_one_letter_code
_entity_poly.pdbx_strand_id
1 'polypeptide(L)'
;MFSLPDAHIIGMLPHRLRVSKADDRYQVADESGPIRSFDTIVEAVRFVRDREARLWLDWGRTIIGGQTVPHDFSPTFLGSPVGRIQGEAHGTSAGTWRWSIATHDKRWRSHGGQRGQAYTKDEAVAELEQAFTKYIAETPERPSPYSRKSS
;
A
#
# COMPACT_ATOMS: atom_id res chain seq x y z
N MET A 1 41.91 -0.85 -15.26
CA MET A 1 41.14 -1.53 -14.20
C MET A 1 40.67 -0.48 -13.21
N PHE A 2 39.48 0.06 -13.43
CA PHE A 2 38.77 0.86 -12.43
C PHE A 2 37.29 0.48 -12.57
N SER A 3 36.84 -0.40 -11.68
CA SER A 3 35.44 -0.73 -11.48
C SER A 3 34.86 0.41 -10.65
N LEU A 4 34.02 1.23 -11.26
CA LEU A 4 33.17 2.16 -10.54
C LEU A 4 32.07 1.31 -9.87
N PRO A 5 31.84 1.41 -8.55
CA PRO A 5 30.66 0.79 -7.96
C PRO A 5 29.42 1.47 -8.55
N ASP A 6 28.48 0.64 -8.99
CA ASP A 6 27.21 1.03 -9.58
C ASP A 6 26.55 2.17 -8.79
N ALA A 7 26.66 3.38 -9.33
CA ALA A 7 25.83 4.50 -8.94
C ALA A 7 24.40 4.17 -9.37
N HIS A 8 23.68 3.38 -8.56
CA HIS A 8 22.24 3.37 -8.58
C HIS A 8 21.81 4.77 -8.13
N ILE A 9 21.58 5.62 -9.12
CA ILE A 9 20.84 6.87 -8.98
C ILE A 9 19.41 6.46 -8.58
N ILE A 10 19.21 6.20 -7.28
CA ILE A 10 17.89 6.12 -6.65
C ILE A 10 17.47 7.57 -6.39
N GLY A 11 17.21 8.29 -7.48
CA GLY A 11 16.71 9.64 -7.46
C GLY A 11 15.37 9.68 -8.19
N MET A 12 14.32 10.07 -7.48
CA MET A 12 13.05 10.62 -7.98
C MET A 12 11.85 9.71 -8.26
N LEU A 13 11.85 8.43 -7.92
CA LEU A 13 10.58 7.71 -7.70
C LEU A 13 10.61 7.14 -6.29
N PRO A 14 9.61 7.42 -5.42
CA PRO A 14 9.67 6.89 -4.07
C PRO A 14 9.62 5.35 -4.19
N HIS A 15 10.55 4.68 -3.51
CA HIS A 15 10.75 3.24 -3.65
C HIS A 15 9.48 2.50 -3.21
N ARG A 16 9.09 1.46 -3.95
CA ARG A 16 7.93 0.63 -3.60
C ARG A 16 8.41 -0.75 -3.17
N LEU A 17 7.86 -1.24 -2.07
CA LEU A 17 8.16 -2.56 -1.54
C LEU A 17 6.90 -3.39 -1.42
N ARG A 18 6.97 -4.65 -1.82
CA ARG A 18 5.86 -5.59 -1.74
C ARG A 18 5.94 -6.35 -0.43
N VAL A 19 4.79 -6.50 0.22
CA VAL A 19 4.66 -7.36 1.40
C VAL A 19 3.74 -8.51 1.05
N SER A 20 4.23 -9.74 1.22
CA SER A 20 3.48 -10.97 1.02
C SER A 20 3.47 -11.80 2.31
N LYS A 21 2.53 -12.74 2.41
CA LYS A 21 2.55 -13.77 3.46
C LYS A 21 3.25 -15.01 2.92
N ALA A 22 4.29 -15.47 3.59
CA ALA A 22 5.03 -16.68 3.29
C ALA A 22 5.05 -17.55 4.55
N ASP A 23 4.34 -18.69 4.51
CA ASP A 23 4.08 -19.55 5.66
C ASP A 23 3.47 -18.76 6.84
N ASP A 24 4.13 -18.82 8.01
CA ASP A 24 3.74 -18.10 9.23
C ASP A 24 4.37 -16.70 9.34
N ARG A 25 5.07 -16.22 8.31
CA ARG A 25 5.79 -14.95 8.31
C ARG A 25 5.33 -14.00 7.20
N TYR A 26 5.74 -12.74 7.34
CA TYR A 26 5.54 -11.70 6.34
C TYR A 26 6.85 -11.36 5.67
N GLN A 27 6.91 -11.48 4.35
CA GLN A 27 8.11 -11.23 3.56
C GLN A 27 8.01 -9.87 2.87
N VAL A 28 9.05 -9.05 3.01
CA VAL A 28 9.25 -7.82 2.26
C VAL A 28 10.16 -8.11 1.08
N ALA A 29 9.76 -7.68 -0.12
CA ALA A 29 10.49 -7.87 -1.37
C ALA A 29 10.49 -6.60 -2.22
N ASP A 30 11.53 -6.43 -3.02
CA ASP A 30 11.55 -5.50 -4.16
C ASP A 30 11.46 -6.30 -5.47
N GLU A 31 11.76 -5.65 -6.60
CA GLU A 31 11.77 -6.27 -7.92
C GLU A 31 12.91 -7.29 -8.10
N SER A 32 13.98 -7.21 -7.31
CA SER A 32 15.11 -8.15 -7.34
C SER A 32 14.86 -9.39 -6.49
N GLY A 33 13.91 -9.33 -5.56
CA GLY A 33 13.42 -10.48 -4.80
C GLY A 33 13.25 -10.21 -3.31
N PRO A 34 13.18 -11.28 -2.50
CA PRO A 34 13.01 -11.17 -1.05
C PRO A 34 14.17 -10.42 -0.37
N ILE A 35 13.83 -9.47 0.49
CA ILE A 35 14.78 -8.68 1.28
C ILE A 35 14.86 -9.21 2.72
N ARG A 36 13.70 -9.40 3.37
CA ARG A 36 13.62 -9.78 4.79
C ARG A 36 12.25 -10.35 5.15
N SER A 37 12.19 -11.20 6.17
CA SER A 37 10.95 -11.75 6.71
C SER A 37 10.73 -11.33 8.17
N PHE A 38 9.48 -11.09 8.54
CA PHE A 38 9.04 -10.61 9.86
C PHE A 38 7.95 -11.50 10.42
N ASP A 39 7.78 -11.52 11.74
CA ASP A 39 6.78 -12.35 12.40
C ASP A 39 5.41 -11.67 12.36
N THR A 40 5.38 -10.33 12.32
CA THR A 40 4.14 -9.56 12.21
C THR A 40 4.09 -8.68 10.96
N ILE A 41 2.87 -8.41 10.50
CA ILE A 41 2.62 -7.49 9.38
C ILE A 41 3.04 -6.05 9.73
N VAL A 42 2.85 -5.64 10.99
CA VAL A 42 3.20 -4.28 11.44
C VAL A 42 4.70 -4.07 11.37
N GLU A 43 5.51 -5.05 11.80
CA GLU A 43 6.98 -4.98 11.67
C GLU A 43 7.42 -4.93 10.21
N ALA A 44 6.83 -5.75 9.33
CA ALA A 44 7.13 -5.73 7.91
C ALA A 44 6.84 -4.34 7.30
N VAL A 45 5.71 -3.72 7.65
CA VAL A 45 5.36 -2.40 7.10
C VAL A 45 6.14 -1.27 7.76
N ARG A 46 6.53 -1.38 9.04
CA ARG A 46 7.48 -0.44 9.67
C ARG A 46 8.82 -0.47 8.93
N PHE A 47 9.32 -1.65 8.57
CA PHE A 47 10.54 -1.76 7.77
C PHE A 47 10.40 -1.09 6.39
N VAL A 48 9.25 -1.20 5.73
CA VAL A 48 8.96 -0.47 4.49
C VAL A 48 9.02 1.04 4.72
N ARG A 49 8.32 1.55 5.75
CA ARG A 49 8.30 2.97 6.11
C ARG A 49 9.70 3.49 6.45
N ASP A 50 10.47 2.75 7.24
CA ASP A 50 11.79 3.17 7.74
C ASP A 50 12.85 3.20 6.62
N ARG A 51 12.56 2.58 5.46
CA ARG A 51 13.31 2.74 4.20
C ARG A 51 12.84 3.90 3.34
N GLU A 52 11.96 4.76 3.86
CA GLU A 52 11.30 5.82 3.10
C GLU A 52 10.59 5.30 1.84
N ALA A 53 10.16 4.04 1.90
CA ALA A 53 9.43 3.36 0.85
C ALA A 53 7.93 3.32 1.16
N ARG A 54 7.13 3.06 0.13
CA ARG A 54 5.69 2.83 0.26
C ARG A 54 5.32 1.41 -0.15
N LEU A 55 4.21 0.92 0.38
CA LEU A 55 3.65 -0.37 0.01
C LEU A 55 3.29 -0.39 -1.47
N TRP A 56 3.75 -1.41 -2.18
CA TRP A 56 3.26 -1.74 -3.50
C TRP A 56 1.93 -2.47 -3.38
N LEU A 57 0.84 -1.78 -3.68
CA LEU A 57 -0.50 -2.34 -3.62
C LEU A 57 -0.89 -3.02 -4.95
N ASP A 58 -1.80 -3.99 -4.86
CA ASP A 58 -2.36 -4.66 -6.02
C ASP A 58 -3.56 -3.86 -6.54
N TRP A 59 -3.40 -3.17 -7.66
CA TRP A 59 -4.40 -2.27 -8.23
C TRP A 59 -5.28 -2.95 -9.27
N GLY A 60 -6.60 -2.76 -9.15
CA GLY A 60 -7.58 -3.17 -10.16
C GLY A 60 -8.59 -2.06 -10.45
N ARG A 61 -9.34 -2.19 -11.56
CA ARG A 61 -10.51 -1.33 -11.79
C ARG A 61 -11.61 -1.66 -10.79
N THR A 62 -12.31 -0.64 -10.31
CA THR A 62 -13.46 -0.84 -9.43
C THR A 62 -14.62 -1.43 -10.23
N ILE A 63 -15.24 -2.48 -9.68
CA ILE A 63 -16.41 -3.16 -10.26
C ILE A 63 -17.62 -2.86 -9.38
N ILE A 64 -18.65 -2.22 -9.94
CA ILE A 64 -19.92 -1.93 -9.26
C ILE A 64 -21.04 -2.56 -10.09
N GLY A 65 -21.85 -3.43 -9.48
CA GLY A 65 -22.95 -4.11 -10.20
C GLY A 65 -22.49 -4.95 -11.40
N GLY A 66 -21.26 -5.47 -11.38
CA GLY A 66 -20.67 -6.22 -12.49
C GLY A 66 -20.06 -5.36 -13.61
N GLN A 67 -20.10 -4.03 -13.51
CA GLN A 67 -19.53 -3.12 -14.50
C GLN A 67 -18.26 -2.43 -13.98
N THR A 68 -17.25 -2.31 -14.84
CA THR A 68 -16.05 -1.51 -14.53
C THR A 68 -16.38 -0.02 -14.60
N VAL A 69 -16.12 0.68 -13.50
CA VAL A 69 -16.35 2.13 -13.45
C VAL A 69 -15.18 2.87 -14.11
N PRO A 70 -15.43 3.76 -15.09
CA PRO A 70 -14.38 4.58 -15.68
C PRO A 70 -13.68 5.44 -14.61
N HIS A 71 -12.36 5.55 -14.70
CA HIS A 71 -11.55 6.39 -13.81
C HIS A 71 -11.65 6.04 -12.30
N ASP A 72 -12.14 4.86 -11.92
CA ASP A 72 -12.18 4.39 -10.52
C ASP A 72 -11.34 3.10 -10.38
N PHE A 73 -10.41 3.11 -9.44
CA PHE A 73 -9.52 1.98 -9.16
C PHE A 73 -9.46 1.69 -7.67
N SER A 74 -9.50 0.40 -7.33
CA SER A 74 -9.46 -0.08 -5.95
C SER A 74 -8.18 -0.90 -5.75
N PRO A 75 -7.31 -0.51 -4.80
CA PRO A 75 -6.18 -1.33 -4.40
C PRO A 75 -6.59 -2.39 -3.38
N THR A 76 -5.89 -3.52 -3.44
CA THR A 76 -5.93 -4.56 -2.42
C THR A 76 -4.56 -4.74 -1.78
N PHE A 77 -4.58 -5.19 -0.52
CA PHE A 77 -3.40 -5.55 0.26
C PHE A 77 -3.65 -6.90 0.93
N LEU A 78 -2.82 -7.90 0.62
CA LEU A 78 -2.97 -9.27 1.13
C LEU A 78 -4.41 -9.79 0.94
N GLY A 79 -4.97 -9.55 -0.25
CA GLY A 79 -6.32 -9.96 -0.65
C GLY A 79 -7.47 -9.14 -0.05
N SER A 80 -7.19 -8.09 0.72
CA SER A 80 -8.23 -7.26 1.35
C SER A 80 -8.29 -5.85 0.75
N PRO A 81 -9.49 -5.29 0.52
CA PRO A 81 -9.64 -3.93 0.01
C PRO A 81 -9.02 -2.88 0.94
N VAL A 82 -8.30 -1.94 0.36
CA VAL A 82 -7.67 -0.82 1.08
C VAL A 82 -8.52 0.44 1.01
N GLY A 83 -9.16 0.68 -0.12
CA GLY A 83 -9.84 1.94 -0.41
C GLY A 83 -10.05 2.09 -1.91
N ARG A 84 -9.89 3.32 -2.43
CA ARG A 84 -9.97 3.60 -3.87
C ARG A 84 -9.33 4.93 -4.25
N ILE A 85 -9.07 5.08 -5.55
CA ILE A 85 -8.85 6.36 -6.22
C ILE A 85 -9.95 6.56 -7.27
N GLN A 86 -10.39 7.79 -7.45
CA GLN A 86 -11.44 8.15 -8.40
C GLN A 86 -11.07 9.46 -9.11
N GLY A 87 -11.04 9.44 -10.44
CA GLY A 87 -10.91 10.64 -11.26
C GLY A 87 -12.23 11.39 -11.31
N GLU A 88 -12.20 12.70 -11.06
CA GLU A 88 -13.35 13.58 -11.16
C GLU A 88 -13.51 14.03 -12.62
N ALA A 89 -14.61 13.60 -13.26
CA ALA A 89 -14.90 13.90 -14.66
C ALA A 89 -15.65 15.22 -14.87
N HIS A 90 -16.34 15.72 -13.83
CA HIS A 90 -17.26 16.84 -13.94
C HIS A 90 -17.12 17.82 -12.76
N GLY A 91 -17.56 19.07 -12.98
CA GLY A 91 -17.55 20.12 -11.96
C GLY A 91 -16.22 20.86 -11.84
N THR A 92 -16.08 21.69 -10.80
CA THR A 92 -14.89 22.54 -10.55
C THR A 92 -13.63 21.75 -10.23
N SER A 93 -13.74 20.46 -9.90
CA SER A 93 -12.62 19.55 -9.66
C SER A 93 -12.30 18.65 -10.86
N ALA A 94 -12.89 18.90 -12.03
CA ALA A 94 -12.63 18.11 -13.23
C ALA A 94 -11.13 18.05 -13.54
N GLY A 95 -10.64 16.84 -13.83
CA GLY A 95 -9.21 16.60 -14.09
C GLY A 95 -8.37 16.31 -12.84
N THR A 96 -8.96 16.30 -11.65
CA THR A 96 -8.28 15.87 -10.41
C THR A 96 -8.65 14.44 -10.03
N TRP A 97 -7.85 13.84 -9.16
CA TRP A 97 -8.05 12.51 -8.62
C TRP A 97 -8.25 12.59 -7.12
N ARG A 98 -9.30 11.95 -6.61
CA ARG A 98 -9.51 11.77 -5.17
C ARG A 98 -9.07 10.40 -4.76
N TRP A 99 -8.55 10.26 -3.55
CA TRP A 99 -8.21 8.98 -2.96
C TRP A 99 -8.75 8.88 -1.54
N SER A 100 -9.05 7.66 -1.10
CA SER A 100 -9.55 7.40 0.25
C SER A 100 -9.19 6.00 0.70
N ILE A 101 -8.80 5.86 1.97
CA ILE A 101 -8.66 4.59 2.69
C ILE A 101 -10.01 4.24 3.32
N ALA A 102 -10.51 3.06 3.00
CA ALA A 102 -11.80 2.53 3.46
C ALA A 102 -11.70 1.01 3.70
N THR A 103 -10.65 0.58 4.41
CA THR A 103 -10.45 -0.85 4.70
C THR A 103 -11.39 -1.34 5.81
N HIS A 104 -11.96 -2.53 5.59
CA HIS A 104 -12.77 -3.25 6.58
C HIS A 104 -12.00 -4.41 7.22
N ASP A 105 -10.71 -4.55 6.92
CA ASP A 105 -9.89 -5.65 7.41
C ASP A 105 -9.62 -5.52 8.91
N LYS A 106 -10.15 -6.46 9.69
CA LYS A 106 -10.02 -6.48 11.16
C LYS A 106 -8.57 -6.60 11.64
N ARG A 107 -7.64 -7.06 10.79
CA ARG A 107 -6.20 -7.18 11.12
C ARG A 107 -5.59 -5.83 11.47
N TRP A 108 -6.01 -4.77 10.80
CA TRP A 108 -5.42 -3.43 10.95
C TRP A 108 -6.45 -2.30 10.91
N ARG A 109 -7.75 -2.61 11.04
CA ARG A 109 -8.80 -1.60 11.12
C ARG A 109 -8.59 -0.71 12.36
N SER A 110 -8.20 0.52 12.09
CA SER A 110 -8.23 1.68 12.97
C SER A 110 -9.36 2.65 12.57
N HIS A 111 -9.81 3.46 13.53
CA HIS A 111 -10.84 4.48 13.29
C HIS A 111 -10.24 5.63 12.46
N GLY A 112 -10.75 5.83 11.25
CA GLY A 112 -10.38 6.98 10.41
C GLY A 112 -10.38 6.64 8.91
N GLY A 113 -11.07 7.45 8.12
CA GLY A 113 -11.07 7.38 6.66
C GLY A 113 -10.15 8.45 6.09
N GLN A 114 -8.84 8.18 6.09
CA GLN A 114 -7.86 9.08 5.48
C GLN A 114 -8.19 9.25 3.99
N ARG A 115 -8.07 10.48 3.50
CA ARG A 115 -8.43 10.84 2.13
C ARG A 115 -7.63 12.06 1.69
N GLY A 116 -7.52 12.22 0.38
CA GLY A 116 -6.84 13.35 -0.23
C GLY A 116 -7.24 13.54 -1.68
N GLN A 117 -6.59 14.50 -2.32
CA GLN A 117 -6.81 14.88 -3.71
C GLN A 117 -5.46 15.20 -4.35
N ALA A 118 -5.29 14.72 -5.57
CA ALA A 118 -4.09 14.85 -6.39
C ALA A 118 -4.46 15.34 -7.79
N TYR A 119 -3.49 15.85 -8.54
CA TYR A 119 -3.71 16.33 -9.90
C TYR A 119 -3.65 15.20 -10.93
N THR A 120 -2.96 14.11 -10.61
CA THR A 120 -2.80 12.97 -11.51
C THR A 120 -3.16 11.65 -10.85
N LYS A 121 -3.42 10.63 -11.68
CA LYS A 121 -3.67 9.26 -11.20
C LYS A 121 -2.48 8.72 -10.42
N ASP A 122 -1.27 8.90 -10.94
CA ASP A 122 -0.06 8.32 -10.34
C ASP A 122 0.30 8.97 -9.01
N GLU A 123 0.04 10.28 -8.88
CA GLU A 123 0.15 11.00 -7.61
C GLU A 123 -0.90 10.50 -6.60
N ALA A 124 -2.15 10.31 -7.02
CA ALA A 124 -3.18 9.72 -6.15
C ALA A 124 -2.83 8.29 -5.69
N VAL A 125 -2.23 7.48 -6.57
CA VAL A 125 -1.70 6.15 -6.23
C VAL A 125 -0.59 6.28 -5.18
N ALA A 126 0.39 7.14 -5.42
CA ALA A 126 1.53 7.31 -4.53
C ALA A 126 1.10 7.83 -3.15
N GLU A 127 0.21 8.82 -3.09
CA GLU A 127 -0.33 9.36 -1.85
C GLU A 127 -1.13 8.30 -1.07
N LEU A 128 -1.99 7.52 -1.74
CA LEU A 128 -2.74 6.45 -1.07
C LEU A 128 -1.80 5.36 -0.54
N GLU A 129 -0.83 4.91 -1.34
CA GLU A 129 0.18 3.92 -0.92
C GLU A 129 0.98 4.41 0.28
N GLN A 130 1.40 5.68 0.28
CA GLN A 130 2.13 6.30 1.39
C GLN A 130 1.26 6.41 2.65
N ALA A 131 0.05 6.93 2.50
CA ALA A 131 -0.91 7.09 3.60
C ALA A 131 -1.24 5.73 4.23
N PHE A 132 -1.44 4.70 3.40
CA PHE A 132 -1.73 3.35 3.86
C PHE A 132 -0.52 2.69 4.53
N THR A 133 0.69 2.91 4.01
CA THR A 133 1.94 2.46 4.66
C THR A 133 2.04 3.02 6.07
N LYS A 134 1.83 4.34 6.22
CA LYS A 134 1.83 5.00 7.53
C LYS A 134 0.74 4.44 8.45
N TYR A 135 -0.47 4.29 7.92
CA TYR A 135 -1.62 3.74 8.64
C TYR A 135 -1.33 2.36 9.25
N ILE A 136 -0.74 1.43 8.49
CA ILE A 136 -0.40 0.10 9.02
C ILE A 136 0.79 0.17 9.99
N ALA A 137 1.82 0.95 9.69
CA ALA A 137 3.01 1.08 10.55
C ALA A 137 2.69 1.67 11.95
N GLU A 138 1.67 2.53 12.02
CA GLU A 138 1.16 3.14 13.26
C GLU A 138 0.06 2.32 13.94
N THR A 139 -0.43 1.25 13.30
CA THR A 139 -1.40 0.36 13.93
C THR A 139 -0.74 -0.33 15.13
N PRO A 140 -1.35 -0.28 16.33
CA PRO A 140 -0.81 -0.97 17.49
C PRO A 140 -0.75 -2.47 17.21
N GLU A 141 0.32 -3.12 17.64
CA GLU A 141 0.49 -4.57 17.54
C GLU A 141 -0.64 -5.26 18.30
N ARG A 142 -1.66 -5.71 17.57
CA ARG A 142 -2.60 -6.69 18.08
C ARG A 142 -2.01 -8.06 17.83
N PRO A 143 -2.23 -9.03 18.73
CA PRO A 143 -1.92 -10.43 18.43
C PRO A 143 -2.53 -10.76 17.08
N SER A 144 -1.72 -11.31 16.16
CA SER A 144 -2.21 -11.79 14.87
C SER A 144 -3.46 -12.65 15.13
N PRO A 145 -4.56 -12.49 14.36
CA PRO A 145 -5.71 -13.40 14.48
C PRO A 145 -5.34 -14.87 14.15
N TYR A 146 -4.15 -15.09 13.60
CA TYR A 146 -3.56 -16.40 13.35
C TYR A 146 -2.52 -16.82 14.41
N SER A 147 -2.29 -16.01 15.45
CA SER A 147 -1.50 -16.44 16.61
C SER A 147 -2.29 -17.51 17.34
N ARG A 148 -2.05 -18.77 16.99
CA ARG A 148 -2.60 -19.91 17.73
C ARG A 148 -2.11 -19.74 19.17
N LYS A 149 -3.03 -19.62 20.12
CA LYS A 149 -2.67 -19.79 21.53
C LYS A 149 -2.15 -21.21 21.66
N SER A 150 -0.85 -21.36 21.93
CA SER A 150 -0.32 -22.59 22.49
C SER A 150 -0.94 -22.72 23.88
N SER A 151 -1.91 -23.63 24.01
CA SER A 151 -2.40 -24.11 25.30
C SER A 151 -1.48 -25.20 25.83
#